data_AF-A0A0F9M1E1-F1
#
_entry.id   AF-A0A0F9M1E1-F1
#
_cell.length_a   1.000
_cell.length_b   1.000
_cell.length_c   1.000
_cell.angle_alpha   90.00
_cell.angle_beta   90.00
_cell.angle_gamma   90.00
#
_symmetry.space_group_name_H-M   'P 1'
#
loop_
_entity.id
_entity.type
_entity.pdbx_description
1 polymer ?
#
loop_
_entity_poly.entity_id
_entity_poly.type
_entity_poly.pdbx_seq_one_letter_code
_entity_poly.pdbx_strand_id
1 'polypeptide(L)'
;MGECIFNLREIHSFDDEIVTSYEINVYGERYSIKDTLPKLSSANNSSLMYINGNLELENHSSSGDGSIENPFHILNKVYDVFGSVNITYGIYIKNTNKHLVISNCSAYGADYGLVLNNVTHVLIDKNRIIGNERGIVVYSSRNITFTYNIVNNNDYAINIQDSINIILENNSITANSIHGLFLNNSDYSEIIRNLFYSNQNGIKVIDSNYNRIIENNLEDHMGAISLIRSNFSIIMNNYGTYNLREITENNCQNNYFFDNFLELGGITDTTALDLTVIVFSCISFFSVVYVVKSIYNFKKLSRSSL
;
A
#
# COMPACT_ATOMS: atom_id res chain seq x y z
N MET A 1 -17.16 4.00 36.46
CA MET A 1 -16.65 2.63 36.61
C MET A 1 -17.65 1.70 35.95
N GLY A 2 -17.29 1.16 34.80
CA GLY A 2 -18.05 0.13 34.09
C GLY A 2 -17.02 -0.66 33.31
N GLU A 3 -16.64 -1.82 33.84
CA GLU A 3 -15.67 -2.73 33.23
C GLU A 3 -16.24 -3.24 31.90
N CYS A 4 -15.46 -3.07 30.82
CA CYS A 4 -15.77 -3.70 29.54
C CYS A 4 -15.12 -5.09 29.56
N ILE A 5 -15.96 -6.12 29.69
CA ILE A 5 -15.55 -7.52 29.68
C ILE A 5 -15.30 -7.92 28.21
N PHE A 6 -14.06 -8.24 27.87
CA PHE A 6 -13.69 -8.82 26.58
C PHE A 6 -13.99 -10.33 26.61
N ASN A 7 -14.97 -10.78 25.83
CA ASN A 7 -15.13 -12.21 25.52
C ASN A 7 -14.46 -12.50 24.18
N LEU A 8 -13.27 -13.10 24.23
CA LEU A 8 -12.63 -13.74 23.08
C LEU A 8 -13.19 -15.16 22.95
N ARG A 9 -13.75 -15.49 21.79
CA ARG A 9 -13.99 -16.87 21.39
C ARG A 9 -13.11 -17.17 20.19
N GLU A 10 -12.04 -17.93 20.39
CA GLU A 10 -11.34 -18.59 19.29
C GLU A 10 -12.27 -19.67 18.71
N ILE A 11 -12.55 -19.57 17.41
CA ILE A 11 -13.17 -20.65 16.65
C ILE A 11 -12.05 -21.31 15.86
N HIS A 12 -11.62 -22.49 16.30
CA HIS A 12 -10.83 -23.37 15.44
C HIS A 12 -11.78 -24.11 14.50
N SER A 13 -11.58 -23.99 13.18
CA SER A 13 -12.06 -24.99 12.23
C SER A 13 -10.90 -25.50 11.38
N PHE A 14 -10.73 -26.81 11.42
CA PHE A 14 -10.01 -27.58 10.41
C PHE A 14 -10.81 -27.52 9.11
N ASP A 15 -10.16 -27.08 8.03
CA ASP A 15 -10.50 -27.16 6.59
C ASP A 15 -10.19 -25.81 5.90
N ASP A 16 -9.12 -25.76 5.10
CA ASP A 16 -8.67 -24.82 4.04
C ASP A 16 -9.21 -23.35 3.95
N GLU A 17 -9.67 -22.77 5.05
CA GLU A 17 -10.09 -21.39 5.20
C GLU A 17 -9.58 -20.83 6.52
N ILE A 18 -8.54 -19.99 6.47
CA ILE A 18 -8.22 -19.09 7.58
C ILE A 18 -9.01 -17.80 7.34
N VAL A 19 -10.23 -17.76 7.85
CA VAL A 19 -11.04 -16.54 7.96
C VAL A 19 -10.73 -15.92 9.32
N THR A 20 -9.92 -14.86 9.35
CA THR A 20 -9.88 -13.97 10.52
C THR A 20 -10.83 -12.81 10.26
N SER A 21 -12.08 -12.93 10.69
CA SER A 21 -12.99 -11.79 10.76
C SER A 21 -12.73 -11.02 12.05
N TYR A 22 -12.41 -9.73 11.95
CA TYR A 22 -12.36 -8.84 13.11
C TYR A 22 -13.57 -7.89 13.08
N GLU A 23 -14.28 -7.80 14.21
CA GLU A 23 -15.26 -6.73 14.44
C GLU A 23 -14.54 -5.55 15.09
N ILE A 24 -14.55 -4.38 14.45
CA ILE A 24 -14.13 -3.14 15.10
C ILE A 24 -15.38 -2.33 15.42
N ASN A 25 -15.49 -1.94 16.69
CA ASN A 25 -16.57 -1.08 17.18
C ASN A 25 -16.02 0.35 17.31
N VAL A 26 -16.43 1.23 16.40
CA VAL A 26 -16.05 2.65 16.40
C VAL A 26 -17.34 3.46 16.56
N TYR A 27 -17.47 4.21 17.65
CA TYR A 27 -18.65 5.01 17.99
C TYR A 27 -20.00 4.26 17.97
N GLY A 28 -20.00 2.96 18.32
CA GLY A 28 -21.24 2.17 18.40
C GLY A 28 -21.72 1.59 17.06
N GLU A 29 -20.99 1.83 15.97
CA GLU A 29 -21.25 1.21 14.68
C GLU A 29 -20.31 0.02 14.44
N ARG A 30 -20.89 -1.08 13.96
CA ARG A 30 -20.18 -2.34 13.67
C ARG A 30 -19.63 -2.30 12.25
N TYR A 31 -18.32 -2.36 12.11
CA TYR A 31 -17.67 -2.49 10.81
C TYR A 31 -17.05 -3.89 10.68
N SER A 32 -17.47 -4.65 9.66
CA SER A 32 -16.84 -5.90 9.27
C SER A 32 -15.82 -5.59 8.18
N ILE A 33 -14.52 -5.68 8.50
CA ILE A 33 -13.46 -5.58 7.50
C ILE A 33 -13.18 -7.00 7.00
N LYS A 34 -13.73 -7.34 5.84
CA LYS A 34 -13.32 -8.51 5.05
C LYS A 34 -12.36 -8.05 3.96
N ASP A 35 -11.10 -7.79 4.31
CA ASP A 35 -10.05 -7.59 3.32
C ASP A 35 -9.34 -8.92 3.03
N THR A 36 -10.11 -9.94 2.66
CA THR A 36 -9.51 -11.13 2.02
C THR A 36 -9.27 -10.80 0.55
N LEU A 37 -8.04 -10.97 0.06
CA LEU A 37 -7.77 -10.99 -1.38
C LEU A 37 -8.82 -11.91 -2.05
N PRO A 38 -9.61 -11.44 -3.03
CA PRO A 38 -10.63 -12.28 -3.62
C PRO A 38 -10.00 -13.54 -4.19
N LYS A 39 -10.52 -14.71 -3.80
CA LYS A 39 -10.11 -16.01 -4.36
C LYS A 39 -10.19 -15.92 -5.89
N LEU A 40 -9.10 -16.28 -6.56
CA LEU A 40 -9.10 -16.52 -8.00
C LEU A 40 -9.93 -17.79 -8.28
N SER A 41 -11.25 -17.65 -8.34
CA SER A 41 -12.08 -18.68 -8.97
C SER A 41 -11.92 -18.54 -10.48
N SER A 42 -11.34 -19.56 -11.10
CA SER A 42 -11.10 -19.66 -12.54
C SER A 42 -12.37 -19.41 -13.36
N ALA A 43 -12.31 -18.38 -14.21
CA ALA A 43 -12.87 -18.26 -15.57
C ALA A 43 -12.93 -16.80 -16.03
N ASN A 44 -13.02 -15.82 -15.11
CA ASN A 44 -13.36 -14.43 -15.46
C ASN A 44 -12.36 -13.36 -15.00
N ASN A 45 -11.21 -13.69 -14.41
CA ASN A 45 -10.23 -12.69 -13.95
C ASN A 45 -9.03 -12.62 -14.90
N SER A 46 -8.80 -11.47 -15.54
CA SER A 46 -7.70 -11.26 -16.48
C SER A 46 -6.53 -10.61 -15.76
N SER A 47 -5.66 -11.42 -15.15
CA SER A 47 -4.33 -10.96 -14.76
C SER A 47 -3.46 -10.88 -16.02
N LEU A 48 -2.82 -9.74 -16.29
CA LEU A 48 -1.96 -9.61 -17.47
C LEU A 48 -0.64 -10.38 -17.31
N MET A 49 -0.16 -10.50 -16.08
CA MET A 49 0.89 -11.44 -15.68
C MET A 49 0.48 -12.14 -14.39
N TYR A 50 0.35 -13.46 -14.46
CA TYR A 50 0.07 -14.30 -13.31
C TYR A 50 1.15 -15.37 -13.19
N ILE A 51 1.82 -15.42 -12.06
CA ILE A 51 2.90 -16.35 -11.76
C ILE A 51 2.60 -17.05 -10.44
N ASN A 52 2.47 -18.37 -10.47
CA ASN A 52 2.20 -19.20 -9.31
C ASN A 52 3.28 -20.29 -9.17
N GLY A 53 4.18 -20.09 -8.23
CA GLY A 53 5.26 -21.03 -7.95
C GLY A 53 6.57 -20.73 -8.69
N ASN A 54 7.63 -21.36 -8.21
CA ASN A 54 8.99 -21.13 -8.70
C ASN A 54 9.18 -21.52 -10.18
N LEU A 55 8.52 -22.59 -10.64
CA LEU A 55 8.63 -23.04 -12.03
C LEU A 55 8.02 -22.03 -13.00
N GLU A 56 6.84 -21.50 -12.68
CA GLU A 56 6.24 -20.44 -13.50
C GLU A 56 7.09 -19.16 -13.47
N LEU A 57 7.68 -18.84 -12.33
CA LEU A 57 8.57 -17.69 -12.20
C LEU A 57 9.80 -17.82 -13.10
N GLU A 58 10.46 -18.98 -13.08
CA GLU A 58 11.61 -19.27 -13.94
C GLU A 58 11.25 -19.10 -15.42
N ASN A 59 10.09 -19.61 -15.84
CA ASN A 59 9.61 -19.49 -17.23
C ASN A 59 9.29 -18.06 -17.67
N HIS A 60 8.92 -17.17 -16.72
CA HIS A 60 8.59 -15.78 -17.01
C HIS A 60 9.76 -14.81 -16.78
N SER A 61 10.81 -15.27 -16.12
CA SER A 61 11.98 -14.45 -15.82
C SER A 61 12.74 -14.09 -17.09
N SER A 62 13.20 -12.85 -17.20
CA SER A 62 14.06 -12.43 -18.31
C SER A 62 15.50 -12.93 -18.17
N SER A 63 15.94 -13.22 -16.95
CA SER A 63 17.30 -13.63 -16.61
C SER A 63 17.40 -14.14 -15.17
N GLY A 64 18.54 -14.71 -14.80
CA GLY A 64 18.84 -15.18 -13.44
C GLY A 64 18.37 -16.60 -13.14
N ASP A 65 18.74 -17.10 -11.96
CA ASP A 65 18.42 -18.46 -11.48
C ASP A 65 17.65 -18.46 -10.13
N GLY A 66 17.33 -17.27 -9.62
CA GLY A 66 16.57 -17.07 -8.40
C GLY A 66 17.39 -17.29 -7.12
N SER A 67 18.72 -17.39 -7.21
CA SER A 67 19.63 -17.29 -6.07
C SER A 67 19.84 -15.84 -5.63
N ILE A 68 20.43 -15.65 -4.44
CA ILE A 68 20.75 -14.31 -3.92
C ILE A 68 21.76 -13.56 -4.80
N GLU A 69 22.71 -14.28 -5.40
CA GLU A 69 23.75 -13.71 -6.27
C GLU A 69 23.22 -13.41 -7.68
N ASN A 70 22.19 -14.14 -8.11
CA ASN A 70 21.64 -14.08 -9.45
C ASN A 70 20.11 -14.23 -9.44
N PRO A 71 19.38 -13.21 -8.91
CA PRO A 71 17.93 -13.28 -8.72
C PRO A 71 17.20 -13.40 -10.07
N PHE A 72 15.97 -13.89 -10.04
CA PHE A 72 15.08 -13.78 -11.19
C PHE A 72 14.71 -12.32 -11.44
N HIS A 73 14.37 -11.99 -12.69
CA HIS A 73 14.14 -10.64 -13.15
C HIS A 73 12.84 -10.52 -13.93
N ILE A 74 11.96 -9.60 -13.51
CA ILE A 74 10.82 -9.12 -14.27
C ILE A 74 11.06 -7.65 -14.57
N LEU A 75 11.46 -7.35 -15.80
CA LEU A 75 11.93 -6.02 -16.20
C LEU A 75 11.08 -5.41 -17.31
N ASN A 76 10.93 -4.08 -17.26
CA ASN A 76 10.42 -3.26 -18.36
C ASN A 76 9.04 -3.67 -18.88
N LYS A 77 8.18 -4.20 -18.00
CA LYS A 77 6.81 -4.58 -18.37
C LYS A 77 5.89 -3.38 -18.26
N VAL A 78 5.02 -3.16 -19.24
CA VAL A 78 4.02 -2.09 -19.21
C VAL A 78 2.65 -2.71 -19.35
N TYR A 79 1.82 -2.51 -18.33
CA TYR A 79 0.46 -3.00 -18.25
C TYR A 79 -0.50 -1.82 -18.16
N ASP A 80 -1.24 -1.60 -19.23
CA ASP A 80 -2.29 -0.60 -19.30
C ASP A 80 -3.64 -1.32 -19.40
N VAL A 81 -4.48 -1.17 -18.38
CA VAL A 81 -5.71 -1.94 -18.20
C VAL A 81 -6.97 -1.07 -18.28
N PHE A 82 -6.87 0.16 -18.80
CA PHE A 82 -8.02 1.03 -19.00
C PHE A 82 -9.11 0.35 -19.84
N GLY A 83 -10.29 0.14 -19.26
CA GLY A 83 -11.48 -0.36 -19.96
C GLY A 83 -11.80 -1.84 -19.79
N SER A 84 -11.10 -2.56 -18.91
CA SER A 84 -11.53 -3.92 -18.55
C SER A 84 -12.84 -3.91 -17.74
N VAL A 85 -13.65 -4.96 -17.91
CA VAL A 85 -14.95 -5.15 -17.25
C VAL A 85 -14.90 -6.14 -16.07
N ASN A 86 -13.76 -6.81 -15.88
CA ASN A 86 -13.54 -7.85 -14.86
C ASN A 86 -12.48 -7.41 -13.84
N ILE A 87 -12.34 -8.16 -12.74
CA ILE A 87 -11.21 -7.94 -11.81
C ILE A 87 -9.90 -8.15 -12.55
N THR A 88 -9.05 -7.15 -12.51
CA THR A 88 -7.81 -7.07 -13.25
C THR A 88 -6.62 -6.89 -12.32
N TYR A 89 -5.60 -7.70 -12.59
CA TYR A 89 -4.31 -7.60 -11.95
C TYR A 89 -3.29 -7.20 -13.03
N GLY A 90 -2.47 -6.19 -12.79
CA GLY A 90 -1.33 -5.89 -13.65
C GLY A 90 -0.32 -7.03 -13.57
N ILE A 91 0.30 -7.17 -12.40
CA ILE A 91 1.23 -8.25 -12.07
C ILE A 91 0.73 -8.95 -10.81
N TYR A 92 0.56 -10.27 -10.85
CA TYR A 92 0.26 -11.08 -9.68
C TYR A 92 1.25 -12.25 -9.59
N ILE A 93 2.07 -12.24 -8.54
CA ILE A 93 3.01 -13.30 -8.21
C ILE A 93 2.64 -13.92 -6.88
N LYS A 94 2.63 -15.25 -6.83
CA LYS A 94 2.39 -15.99 -5.59
C LYS A 94 3.20 -17.27 -5.45
N ASN A 95 3.31 -17.72 -4.20
CA ASN A 95 3.89 -19.01 -3.82
C ASN A 95 5.35 -19.19 -4.29
N THR A 96 6.16 -18.14 -4.20
CA THR A 96 7.57 -18.22 -4.60
C THR A 96 8.50 -17.81 -3.47
N ASN A 97 9.59 -18.54 -3.29
CA ASN A 97 10.62 -18.24 -2.31
C ASN A 97 11.96 -17.89 -2.93
N LYS A 98 11.97 -17.63 -4.24
CA LYS A 98 13.17 -17.29 -5.01
C LYS A 98 13.45 -15.81 -4.93
N HIS A 99 14.72 -15.44 -4.96
CA HIS A 99 15.10 -14.04 -5.04
C HIS A 99 14.62 -13.48 -6.38
N LEU A 100 13.91 -12.36 -6.32
CA LEU A 100 13.24 -11.77 -7.47
C LEU A 100 13.42 -10.26 -7.47
N VAL A 101 13.74 -9.69 -8.63
CA VAL A 101 13.75 -8.25 -8.89
C VAL A 101 12.63 -7.93 -9.87
N ILE A 102 11.68 -7.12 -9.45
CA ILE A 102 10.64 -6.52 -10.30
C ILE A 102 11.04 -5.07 -10.50
N SER A 103 11.48 -4.70 -11.70
CA SER A 103 12.02 -3.37 -11.93
C SER A 103 11.62 -2.72 -13.25
N ASN A 104 11.50 -1.39 -13.22
CA ASN A 104 11.08 -0.56 -14.36
C ASN A 104 9.75 -1.02 -14.99
N CYS A 105 8.88 -1.65 -14.21
CA CYS A 105 7.55 -2.05 -14.67
C CYS A 105 6.55 -0.94 -14.41
N SER A 106 5.47 -0.93 -15.20
CA SER A 106 4.36 -0.01 -15.02
C SER A 106 3.02 -0.74 -15.03
N ALA A 107 2.11 -0.35 -14.13
CA ALA A 107 0.75 -0.85 -14.08
C ALA A 107 -0.25 0.30 -13.93
N TYR A 108 -1.16 0.44 -14.90
CA TYR A 108 -2.11 1.53 -15.02
C TYR A 108 -3.56 1.03 -15.06
N GLY A 109 -4.43 1.64 -14.26
CA GLY A 109 -5.88 1.48 -14.42
C GLY A 109 -6.44 0.09 -14.09
N ALA A 110 -5.72 -0.74 -13.33
CA ALA A 110 -6.16 -2.05 -12.88
C ALA A 110 -6.93 -1.96 -11.55
N ASP A 111 -7.65 -3.01 -11.18
CA ASP A 111 -8.17 -3.13 -9.81
C ASP A 111 -7.01 -3.36 -8.83
N TYR A 112 -5.99 -4.11 -9.27
CA TYR A 112 -4.76 -4.37 -8.53
C TYR A 112 -3.54 -4.16 -9.43
N GLY A 113 -2.69 -3.17 -9.12
CA GLY A 113 -1.50 -2.88 -9.94
C GLY A 113 -0.46 -3.99 -9.86
N LEU A 114 0.04 -4.27 -8.66
CA LEU A 114 1.01 -5.33 -8.37
C LEU A 114 0.63 -6.08 -7.09
N VAL A 115 0.56 -7.40 -7.15
CA VAL A 115 0.20 -8.26 -6.03
C VAL A 115 1.27 -9.30 -5.78
N LEU A 116 1.73 -9.36 -4.54
CA LEU A 116 2.62 -10.36 -4.00
C LEU A 116 1.89 -11.13 -2.89
N ASN A 117 1.73 -12.45 -3.05
CA ASN A 117 1.06 -13.29 -2.07
C ASN A 117 1.88 -14.54 -1.75
N ASN A 118 2.22 -14.74 -0.47
CA ASN A 118 3.05 -15.87 -0.05
C ASN A 118 4.37 -15.90 -0.84
N VAL A 119 5.08 -14.77 -0.82
CA VAL A 119 6.39 -14.64 -1.48
C VAL A 119 7.48 -14.21 -0.51
N THR A 120 8.74 -14.51 -0.86
CA THR A 120 9.89 -14.03 -0.09
C THR A 120 11.01 -13.52 -0.97
N HIS A 121 11.83 -12.60 -0.43
CA HIS A 121 13.06 -12.11 -1.08
C HIS A 121 12.82 -11.35 -2.40
N VAL A 122 11.84 -10.44 -2.39
CA VAL A 122 11.49 -9.65 -3.58
C VAL A 122 11.97 -8.21 -3.43
N LEU A 123 12.68 -7.72 -4.44
CA LEU A 123 13.00 -6.31 -4.65
C LEU A 123 12.04 -5.72 -5.68
N ILE A 124 11.28 -4.71 -5.28
CA ILE A 124 10.41 -3.90 -6.14
C ILE A 124 11.14 -2.56 -6.35
N ASP A 125 11.76 -2.35 -7.51
CA ASP A 125 12.64 -1.20 -7.77
C ASP A 125 12.20 -0.37 -8.98
N LYS A 126 12.06 0.95 -8.85
CA LYS A 126 11.78 1.87 -9.97
C LYS A 126 10.51 1.57 -10.77
N ASN A 127 9.47 1.05 -10.13
CA ASN A 127 8.19 0.78 -10.79
C ASN A 127 7.25 1.98 -10.74
N ARG A 128 6.30 2.04 -11.68
CA ARG A 128 5.27 3.09 -11.79
C ARG A 128 3.87 2.47 -11.69
N ILE A 129 3.21 2.64 -10.55
CA ILE A 129 1.92 2.00 -10.26
C ILE A 129 0.86 3.09 -10.06
N ILE A 130 0.06 3.34 -11.09
CA ILE A 130 -0.72 4.57 -11.21
C ILE A 130 -2.20 4.30 -11.53
N GLY A 131 -3.11 4.96 -10.83
CA GLY A 131 -4.52 4.96 -11.24
C GLY A 131 -5.28 3.65 -10.97
N ASN A 132 -4.82 2.82 -10.04
CA ASN A 132 -5.42 1.53 -9.70
C ASN A 132 -6.35 1.65 -8.47
N GLU A 133 -7.29 0.72 -8.27
CA GLU A 133 -8.04 0.68 -6.99
C GLU A 133 -7.07 0.38 -5.83
N ARG A 134 -6.25 -0.67 -5.98
CA ARG A 134 -5.12 -0.96 -5.10
C ARG A 134 -3.83 -0.95 -5.93
N GLY A 135 -2.88 -0.09 -5.56
CA GLY A 135 -1.60 0.04 -6.25
C GLY A 135 -0.75 -1.22 -6.08
N ILE A 136 -0.11 -1.35 -4.92
CA ILE A 136 0.70 -2.52 -4.56
C ILE A 136 0.09 -3.21 -3.35
N VAL A 137 -0.12 -4.52 -3.46
CA VAL A 137 -0.62 -5.36 -2.36
C VAL A 137 0.39 -6.45 -2.04
N VAL A 138 0.74 -6.57 -0.76
CA VAL A 138 1.60 -7.63 -0.22
C VAL A 138 0.84 -8.37 0.86
N TYR A 139 0.76 -9.68 0.73
CA TYR A 139 0.01 -10.53 1.64
C TYR A 139 0.83 -11.75 2.05
N SER A 140 0.85 -12.09 3.34
CA SER A 140 1.51 -13.29 3.86
C SER A 140 2.96 -13.46 3.37
N SER A 141 3.73 -12.37 3.29
CA SER A 141 5.03 -12.33 2.62
C SER A 141 6.14 -11.84 3.53
N ARG A 142 7.39 -12.09 3.16
CA ARG A 142 8.54 -11.74 4.00
C ARG A 142 9.74 -11.24 3.21
N ASN A 143 10.53 -10.33 3.80
CA ASN A 143 11.77 -9.83 3.22
C ASN A 143 11.50 -9.19 1.85
N ILE A 144 10.60 -8.21 1.82
CA ILE A 144 10.25 -7.45 0.61
C ILE A 144 10.83 -6.05 0.72
N THR A 145 11.54 -5.61 -0.30
CA THR A 145 12.16 -4.29 -0.35
C THR A 145 11.58 -3.48 -1.49
N PHE A 146 11.21 -2.25 -1.22
CA PHE A 146 10.67 -1.29 -2.18
C PHE A 146 11.64 -0.11 -2.28
N THR A 147 12.17 0.14 -3.47
CA THR A 147 13.09 1.26 -3.71
C THR A 147 12.68 2.08 -4.93
N TYR A 148 12.69 3.41 -4.80
CA TYR A 148 12.51 4.33 -5.92
C TYR A 148 11.23 4.12 -6.74
N ASN A 149 10.18 3.56 -6.15
CA ASN A 149 8.90 3.37 -6.83
C ASN A 149 8.07 4.66 -6.80
N ILE A 150 7.26 4.83 -7.84
CA ILE A 150 6.26 5.89 -7.95
C ILE A 150 4.88 5.23 -7.88
N VAL A 151 4.15 5.49 -6.81
CA VAL A 151 2.82 4.91 -6.55
C VAL A 151 1.83 6.04 -6.32
N ASN A 152 1.02 6.37 -7.33
CA ASN A 152 0.19 7.57 -7.27
C ASN A 152 -1.19 7.43 -7.90
N ASN A 153 -2.14 8.26 -7.46
CA ASN A 153 -3.52 8.26 -7.94
C ASN A 153 -4.24 6.90 -7.79
N ASN A 154 -3.87 6.10 -6.80
CA ASN A 154 -4.58 4.86 -6.45
C ASN A 154 -5.59 5.13 -5.32
N ASP A 155 -6.53 4.23 -5.04
CA ASP A 155 -7.34 4.38 -3.82
C ASP A 155 -6.53 3.98 -2.58
N TYR A 156 -5.95 2.78 -2.59
CA TYR A 156 -4.88 2.38 -1.68
C TYR A 156 -3.56 2.33 -2.44
N ALA A 157 -2.53 3.05 -2.01
CA ALA A 157 -1.24 3.03 -2.71
C ALA A 157 -0.48 1.73 -2.42
N ILE A 158 -0.07 1.50 -1.17
CA ILE A 158 0.63 0.30 -0.74
C ILE A 158 -0.11 -0.31 0.45
N ASN A 159 -0.59 -1.54 0.29
CA ASN A 159 -1.29 -2.31 1.32
C ASN A 159 -0.51 -3.58 1.65
N ILE A 160 -0.03 -3.69 2.88
CA ILE A 160 0.78 -4.81 3.37
C ILE A 160 0.06 -5.45 4.55
N GLN A 161 -0.18 -6.76 4.44
CA GLN A 161 -0.94 -7.54 5.40
C GLN A 161 -0.21 -8.84 5.75
N ASP A 162 -0.24 -9.22 7.02
CA ASP A 162 0.31 -10.48 7.52
C ASP A 162 1.76 -10.72 7.06
N SER A 163 2.56 -9.66 7.02
CA SER A 163 3.88 -9.69 6.36
C SER A 163 4.97 -9.14 7.28
N ILE A 164 6.18 -9.69 7.20
CA ILE A 164 7.27 -9.36 8.14
C ILE A 164 8.53 -8.94 7.40
N ASN A 165 9.32 -8.06 8.02
CA ASN A 165 10.57 -7.55 7.45
C ASN A 165 10.35 -6.88 6.09
N ILE A 166 9.56 -5.81 6.08
CA ILE A 166 9.29 -5.03 4.88
C ILE A 166 10.08 -3.75 4.91
N ILE A 167 10.81 -3.43 3.83
CA ILE A 167 11.62 -2.22 3.72
C ILE A 167 11.04 -1.34 2.63
N LEU A 168 10.63 -0.12 2.96
CA LEU A 168 10.28 0.92 2.00
C LEU A 168 11.30 2.05 2.11
N GLU A 169 12.09 2.24 1.06
CA GLU A 169 13.11 3.29 1.02
C GLU A 169 13.03 4.16 -0.25
N ASN A 170 13.10 5.48 -0.10
CA ASN A 170 13.19 6.43 -1.23
C ASN A 170 12.05 6.30 -2.27
N ASN A 171 10.84 5.93 -1.84
CA ASN A 171 9.66 5.85 -2.72
C ASN A 171 8.87 7.17 -2.72
N SER A 172 8.14 7.42 -3.81
CA SER A 172 7.22 8.55 -3.97
C SER A 172 5.78 8.04 -4.03
N ILE A 173 5.01 8.29 -2.96
CA ILE A 173 3.66 7.77 -2.74
C ILE A 173 2.68 8.94 -2.61
N THR A 174 1.98 9.28 -3.70
CA THR A 174 1.30 10.59 -3.77
C THR A 174 -0.13 10.52 -4.32
N ALA A 175 -0.99 11.45 -3.90
CA ALA A 175 -2.33 11.62 -4.46
C ALA A 175 -3.23 10.36 -4.37
N ASN A 176 -3.08 9.54 -3.32
CA ASN A 176 -3.91 8.34 -3.16
C ASN A 176 -5.11 8.63 -2.26
N SER A 177 -6.30 8.14 -2.66
CA SER A 177 -7.56 8.64 -2.10
C SER A 177 -7.83 8.18 -0.66
N ILE A 178 -7.18 7.11 -0.18
CA ILE A 178 -7.41 6.53 1.17
C ILE A 178 -6.12 6.41 2.00
N HIS A 179 -5.18 5.57 1.59
CA HIS A 179 -3.94 5.32 2.34
C HIS A 179 -2.73 5.38 1.40
N GLY A 180 -1.69 6.10 1.80
CA GLY A 180 -0.38 6.02 1.17
C GLY A 180 0.27 4.66 1.46
N LEU A 181 0.48 4.38 2.74
CA LEU A 181 0.93 3.09 3.23
C LEU A 181 -0.02 2.57 4.31
N PHE A 182 -0.48 1.33 4.15
CA PHE A 182 -1.23 0.60 5.16
C PHE A 182 -0.48 -0.67 5.56
N LEU A 183 -0.06 -0.75 6.82
CA LEU A 183 0.49 -1.94 7.47
C LEU A 183 -0.56 -2.55 8.40
N ASN A 184 -0.86 -3.83 8.21
CA ASN A 184 -1.76 -4.57 9.09
C ASN A 184 -1.12 -5.91 9.48
N ASN A 185 -1.06 -6.21 10.78
CA ASN A 185 -0.42 -7.43 11.29
C ASN A 185 0.96 -7.68 10.67
N SER A 186 1.79 -6.63 10.62
CA SER A 186 3.03 -6.60 9.85
C SER A 186 4.20 -6.01 10.62
N ASP A 187 4.88 -6.87 11.38
CA ASP A 187 5.95 -6.48 12.29
C ASP A 187 7.30 -6.23 11.58
N TYR A 188 8.20 -5.51 12.27
CA TYR A 188 9.60 -5.33 11.86
C TYR A 188 9.78 -4.68 10.48
N SER A 189 8.90 -3.76 10.10
CA SER A 189 9.01 -2.99 8.86
C SER A 189 9.84 -1.72 9.06
N GLU A 190 10.59 -1.35 8.04
CA GLU A 190 11.38 -0.12 7.97
C GLU A 190 10.84 0.78 6.85
N ILE A 191 10.35 1.95 7.22
CA ILE A 191 9.79 2.96 6.31
C ILE A 191 10.71 4.17 6.42
N ILE A 192 11.60 4.34 5.45
CA ILE A 192 12.73 5.27 5.53
C ILE A 192 12.79 6.20 4.31
N ARG A 193 12.91 7.52 4.53
CA ARG A 193 13.17 8.50 3.44
C ARG A 193 12.19 8.44 2.27
N ASN A 194 10.92 8.13 2.53
CA ASN A 194 9.89 8.15 1.50
C ASN A 194 9.21 9.52 1.46
N LEU A 195 8.69 9.88 0.29
CA LEU A 195 7.78 11.00 0.11
C LEU A 195 6.34 10.49 0.13
N PHE A 196 5.55 10.97 1.09
CA PHE A 196 4.10 10.86 1.13
C PHE A 196 3.50 12.24 0.93
N TYR A 197 2.63 12.41 -0.07
CA TYR A 197 2.01 13.70 -0.36
C TYR A 197 0.55 13.55 -0.76
N SER A 198 -0.35 14.32 -0.14
CA SER A 198 -1.78 14.39 -0.53
C SER A 198 -2.47 13.02 -0.56
N ASN A 199 -2.18 12.20 0.47
CA ASN A 199 -2.92 10.98 0.76
C ASN A 199 -3.89 11.25 1.91
N GLN A 200 -5.08 10.64 1.94
CA GLN A 200 -5.98 10.86 3.09
C GLN A 200 -5.29 10.47 4.41
N ASN A 201 -4.65 9.31 4.47
CA ASN A 201 -3.66 8.99 5.50
C ASN A 201 -2.31 8.71 4.86
N GLY A 202 -1.23 9.30 5.38
CA GLY A 202 0.13 9.07 4.89
C GLY A 202 0.56 7.63 5.15
N ILE A 203 0.79 7.31 6.42
CA ILE A 203 1.17 5.99 6.93
C ILE A 203 0.19 5.58 8.02
N LYS A 204 -0.44 4.42 7.85
CA LYS A 204 -1.34 3.81 8.82
C LYS A 204 -0.86 2.42 9.20
N VAL A 205 -0.71 2.18 10.50
CA VAL A 205 -0.15 0.95 11.07
C VAL A 205 -1.14 0.39 12.09
N ILE A 206 -1.56 -0.85 11.89
CA ILE A 206 -2.52 -1.55 12.74
C ILE A 206 -1.94 -2.91 13.15
N ASP A 207 -2.04 -3.25 14.44
CA ASP A 207 -1.62 -4.55 14.97
C ASP A 207 -0.19 -4.94 14.56
N SER A 208 0.71 -3.95 14.44
CA SER A 208 2.04 -4.14 13.86
C SER A 208 3.11 -3.53 14.75
N ASN A 209 3.96 -4.36 15.34
CA ASN A 209 4.95 -4.00 16.34
C ASN A 209 6.35 -3.86 15.75
N TYR A 210 7.24 -3.21 16.50
CA TYR A 210 8.67 -3.11 16.18
C TYR A 210 8.97 -2.45 14.83
N ASN A 211 8.10 -1.55 14.38
CA ASN A 211 8.27 -0.84 13.11
C ASN A 211 9.15 0.40 13.27
N ARG A 212 9.88 0.78 12.22
CA ARG A 212 10.75 1.96 12.18
C ARG A 212 10.24 2.90 11.09
N ILE A 213 9.72 4.06 11.47
CA ILE A 213 9.25 5.10 10.54
C ILE A 213 10.19 6.30 10.69
N ILE A 214 11.13 6.47 9.77
CA ILE A 214 12.27 7.37 9.95
C ILE A 214 12.50 8.27 8.73
N GLU A 215 12.73 9.56 8.94
CA GLU A 215 13.17 10.50 7.88
C GLU A 215 12.20 10.60 6.67
N ASN A 216 10.92 10.28 6.84
CA ASN A 216 9.95 10.41 5.76
C ASN A 216 9.44 11.86 5.66
N ASN A 217 9.22 12.32 4.43
CA ASN A 217 8.46 13.54 4.16
C ASN A 217 6.97 13.18 4.05
N LEU A 218 6.12 13.75 4.91
CA LEU A 218 4.68 13.53 4.94
C LEU A 218 3.94 14.87 4.90
N GLU A 219 3.38 15.23 3.76
CA GLU A 219 2.73 16.52 3.51
C GLU A 219 1.27 16.36 3.05
N ASP A 220 0.40 17.28 3.49
CA ASP A 220 -1.00 17.38 3.05
C ASP A 220 -1.84 16.11 3.33
N HIS A 221 -1.80 15.60 4.57
CA HIS A 221 -2.60 14.43 5.00
C HIS A 221 -3.70 14.79 6.01
N MET A 222 -4.80 14.03 6.05
CA MET A 222 -5.71 14.08 7.21
C MET A 222 -5.10 13.43 8.47
N GLY A 223 -4.17 12.50 8.26
CA GLY A 223 -3.35 11.87 9.30
C GLY A 223 -2.03 11.42 8.68
N ALA A 224 -0.92 12.04 9.05
CA ALA A 224 0.38 11.72 8.48
C ALA A 224 0.86 10.34 8.95
N ILE A 225 0.91 10.10 10.26
CA ILE A 225 1.26 8.80 10.85
C ILE A 225 0.18 8.40 11.86
N SER A 226 -0.37 7.19 11.74
CA SER A 226 -1.34 6.64 12.67
C SER A 226 -0.96 5.22 13.10
N LEU A 227 -0.84 5.02 14.41
CA LEU A 227 -0.53 3.74 15.04
C LEU A 227 -1.74 3.27 15.84
N ILE A 228 -2.18 2.02 15.63
CA ILE A 228 -3.28 1.40 16.35
C ILE A 228 -2.84 0.01 16.82
N ARG A 229 -2.91 -0.26 18.12
CA ARG A 229 -2.48 -1.56 18.71
C ARG A 229 -1.08 -1.98 18.26
N SER A 230 -0.19 -1.00 18.11
CA SER A 230 1.12 -1.16 17.49
C SER A 230 2.18 -0.66 18.46
N ASN A 231 3.03 -1.56 18.95
CA ASN A 231 3.90 -1.31 20.09
C ASN A 231 5.38 -1.37 19.70
N PHE A 232 6.25 -0.86 20.58
CA PHE A 232 7.71 -0.95 20.45
C PHE A 232 8.28 -0.41 19.13
N SER A 233 7.56 0.51 18.48
CA SER A 233 7.95 1.13 17.22
C SER A 233 8.78 2.40 17.45
N ILE A 234 9.64 2.73 16.50
CA ILE A 234 10.50 3.91 16.50
C ILE A 234 10.01 4.85 15.40
N ILE A 235 9.65 6.07 15.77
CA ILE A 235 9.16 7.10 14.87
C ILE A 235 10.06 8.31 15.06
N MET A 236 10.89 8.63 14.07
CA MET A 236 11.95 9.61 14.26
C MET A 236 12.24 10.45 13.02
N ASN A 237 12.53 11.74 13.18
CA ASN A 237 12.98 12.63 12.10
C ASN A 237 12.00 12.73 10.92
N ASN A 238 10.73 12.36 11.10
CA ASN A 238 9.73 12.53 10.04
C ASN A 238 9.32 14.00 9.99
N TYR A 239 9.13 14.56 8.81
CA TYR A 239 8.86 15.97 8.61
C TYR A 239 7.76 16.15 7.57
N GLY A 240 7.25 17.37 7.48
CA GLY A 240 6.25 17.75 6.49
C GLY A 240 5.19 18.66 7.10
N THR A 241 4.38 19.27 6.25
CA THR A 241 3.47 20.36 6.63
C THR A 241 2.06 20.11 6.10
N TYR A 242 1.11 20.93 6.55
CA TYR A 242 -0.29 20.90 6.13
C TYR A 242 -1.02 19.58 6.45
N ASN A 243 -0.51 18.81 7.42
CA ASN A 243 -1.22 17.65 7.95
C ASN A 243 -2.26 18.10 8.98
N LEU A 244 -3.48 17.59 8.89
CA LEU A 244 -4.50 17.83 9.91
C LEU A 244 -4.11 17.21 11.26
N ARG A 245 -3.46 16.05 11.22
CA ARG A 245 -2.88 15.35 12.38
C ARG A 245 -1.56 14.77 11.96
N GLU A 246 -0.51 15.03 12.73
CA GLU A 246 0.85 14.58 12.42
C GLU A 246 1.05 13.13 12.88
N ILE A 247 0.99 12.88 14.19
CA ILE A 247 1.14 11.53 14.76
C ILE A 247 -0.04 11.24 15.67
N THR A 248 -0.65 10.08 15.51
CA THR A 248 -1.73 9.59 16.39
C THR A 248 -1.45 8.17 16.86
N GLU A 249 -1.73 7.91 18.13
CA GLU A 249 -1.64 6.59 18.74
C GLU A 249 -2.99 6.16 19.34
N ASN A 250 -3.35 4.89 19.19
CA ASN A 250 -4.51 4.29 19.82
C ASN A 250 -4.17 2.90 20.35
N ASN A 251 -4.33 2.67 21.64
CA ASN A 251 -4.00 1.40 22.30
C ASN A 251 -2.56 0.91 22.02
N CYS A 252 -1.61 1.83 21.97
CA CYS A 252 -0.20 1.56 21.73
C CYS A 252 0.61 1.68 23.03
N GLN A 253 1.75 1.01 23.08
CA GLN A 253 2.65 0.95 24.24
C GLN A 253 4.11 0.96 23.78
N ASN A 254 4.96 1.62 24.55
CA ASN A 254 6.42 1.60 24.40
C ASN A 254 6.93 2.02 23.02
N ASN A 255 6.20 2.88 22.30
CA ASN A 255 6.71 3.52 21.10
C ASN A 255 7.66 4.66 21.47
N TYR A 256 8.69 4.85 20.65
CA TYR A 256 9.69 5.90 20.81
C TYR A 256 9.52 6.95 19.72
N PHE A 257 9.24 8.19 20.13
CA PHE A 257 9.08 9.35 19.25
C PHE A 257 10.20 10.35 19.50
N PHE A 258 10.90 10.75 18.44
CA PHE A 258 11.98 11.74 18.54
C PHE A 258 12.03 12.63 17.31
N ASP A 259 12.08 13.95 17.51
CA ASP A 259 12.39 14.91 16.44
C ASP A 259 11.46 14.80 15.20
N ASN A 260 10.16 14.62 15.41
CA ASN A 260 9.18 14.56 14.32
C ASN A 260 8.42 15.87 14.19
N PHE A 261 8.12 16.26 12.96
CA PHE A 261 7.31 17.42 12.58
C PHE A 261 7.71 18.69 13.34
N LEU A 262 9.02 18.93 13.47
CA LEU A 262 9.49 20.21 13.96
C LEU A 262 8.93 21.30 13.07
N GLU A 263 8.20 22.26 13.66
CA GLU A 263 7.92 23.51 12.99
C GLU A 263 9.26 24.08 12.54
N LEU A 264 9.43 24.25 11.23
CA LEU A 264 10.51 25.07 10.69
C LEU A 264 10.36 26.45 11.33
N GLY A 265 11.13 26.69 12.39
CA GLY A 265 11.02 27.89 13.20
C GLY A 265 11.02 29.12 12.32
N GLY A 266 9.93 29.87 12.37
CA GLY A 266 9.82 31.24 11.85
C GLY A 266 10.50 31.51 10.51
N ILE A 267 9.96 30.98 9.41
CA ILE A 267 10.05 31.69 8.12
C ILE A 267 8.62 32.11 7.74
N THR A 268 8.15 33.16 8.39
CA THR A 268 7.18 34.07 7.80
C THR A 268 7.94 34.98 6.82
N ASP A 269 8.35 34.48 5.65
CA ASP A 269 8.49 35.35 4.48
C ASP A 269 8.64 34.59 3.15
N THR A 270 7.57 34.69 2.35
CA THR A 270 7.59 35.09 0.93
C THR A 270 8.71 34.56 0.02
N THR A 271 8.70 33.27 -0.26
CA THR A 271 8.71 32.86 -1.67
C THR A 271 7.66 31.77 -1.84
N ALA A 272 6.47 32.19 -2.25
CA ALA A 272 5.56 31.35 -2.98
C ALA A 272 6.32 30.78 -4.19
N LEU A 273 6.95 29.60 -4.02
CA LEU A 273 7.00 28.66 -5.11
C LEU A 273 5.54 28.48 -5.47
N ASP A 274 5.21 28.84 -6.71
CA ASP A 274 3.87 29.03 -7.24
C ASP A 274 2.99 27.79 -6.96
N LEU A 275 2.44 27.72 -5.74
CA LEU A 275 1.56 26.67 -5.25
C LEU A 275 0.31 26.65 -6.13
N THR A 276 -0.05 27.79 -6.71
CA THR A 276 -1.06 27.87 -7.76
C THR A 276 -0.70 27.02 -8.98
N VAL A 277 0.55 26.97 -9.46
CA VAL A 277 0.94 26.13 -10.61
C VAL A 277 0.91 24.63 -10.27
N ILE A 278 1.38 24.23 -9.08
CA ILE A 278 1.30 22.82 -8.64
C ILE A 278 -0.16 22.43 -8.41
N VAL A 279 -0.92 23.24 -7.68
CA VAL A 279 -2.35 23.03 -7.41
C VAL A 279 -3.17 23.05 -8.70
N PHE A 280 -2.88 23.91 -9.68
CA PHE A 280 -3.57 23.88 -10.99
C PHE A 280 -3.19 22.65 -11.82
N SER A 281 -1.92 22.21 -11.79
CA SER A 281 -1.52 20.98 -12.49
C SER A 281 -2.14 19.73 -11.85
N CYS A 282 -2.21 19.68 -10.52
CA CYS A 282 -2.87 18.61 -9.77
C CYS A 282 -4.39 18.68 -9.95
N ILE A 283 -5.05 19.82 -9.75
CA ILE A 283 -6.51 19.97 -9.91
C ILE A 283 -6.94 19.71 -11.37
N SER A 284 -6.19 20.17 -12.37
CA SER A 284 -6.52 19.88 -13.77
C SER A 284 -6.36 18.40 -14.10
N PHE A 285 -5.33 17.73 -13.58
CA PHE A 285 -5.18 16.30 -13.70
C PHE A 285 -6.25 15.52 -12.92
N PHE A 286 -6.57 15.93 -11.69
CA PHE A 286 -7.65 15.38 -10.86
C PHE A 286 -9.01 15.57 -11.52
N SER A 287 -9.28 16.72 -12.13
CA SER A 287 -10.53 16.98 -12.83
C SER A 287 -10.66 16.08 -14.03
N VAL A 288 -9.59 15.88 -14.81
CA VAL A 288 -9.60 15.00 -15.98
C VAL A 288 -9.73 13.53 -15.55
N VAL A 289 -8.98 13.06 -14.55
CA VAL A 289 -9.03 11.67 -14.07
C VAL A 289 -10.33 11.38 -13.32
N TYR A 290 -10.84 12.30 -12.50
CA TYR A 290 -12.14 12.17 -11.85
C TYR A 290 -13.27 12.14 -12.89
N VAL A 291 -13.24 13.03 -13.89
CA VAL A 291 -14.20 12.98 -15.00
C VAL A 291 -14.11 11.66 -15.75
N VAL A 292 -12.90 11.15 -16.01
CA VAL A 292 -12.70 9.82 -16.64
C VAL A 292 -13.23 8.69 -15.74
N LYS A 293 -12.96 8.70 -14.43
CA LYS A 293 -13.41 7.70 -13.45
C LYS A 293 -14.92 7.75 -13.25
N SER A 294 -15.52 8.93 -13.18
CA SER A 294 -16.98 9.12 -13.12
C SER A 294 -17.68 8.66 -14.40
N ILE A 295 -17.12 8.99 -15.58
CA ILE A 295 -17.64 8.50 -16.88
C ILE A 295 -17.49 6.97 -16.96
N TYR A 296 -16.39 6.41 -16.47
CA TYR A 296 -16.16 4.96 -16.44
C TYR A 296 -17.16 4.25 -15.52
N ASN A 297 -17.32 4.72 -14.27
CA ASN A 297 -18.26 4.15 -13.31
C ASN A 297 -19.71 4.23 -13.83
N PHE A 298 -20.07 5.35 -14.47
CA PHE A 298 -21.36 5.50 -15.13
C PHE A 298 -21.55 4.48 -16.26
N LYS A 299 -20.54 4.27 -17.12
CA LYS A 299 -20.58 3.25 -18.19
C LYS A 299 -20.67 1.83 -17.65
N LYS A 300 -19.99 1.52 -16.55
CA LYS A 300 -20.04 0.21 -15.86
C LYS A 300 -21.45 -0.07 -15.34
N LEU A 301 -22.07 0.91 -14.66
CA LEU A 301 -23.45 0.82 -14.16
C LEU A 301 -24.49 0.67 -15.28
N SER A 302 -24.30 1.35 -16.42
CA SER A 302 -25.24 1.29 -17.56
C SER A 302 -25.21 -0.03 -18.36
N ARG A 303 -24.13 -0.82 -18.22
CA ARG A 303 -23.95 -2.10 -18.95
C ARG A 303 -24.29 -3.33 -18.13
N SER A 304 -24.40 -3.22 -16.80
CA SER A 304 -24.92 -4.27 -15.92
C SER A 304 -26.45 -4.32 -15.86
N SER A 305 -27.14 -3.40 -16.53
CA SER A 305 -28.61 -3.27 -16.57
C SER A 305 -29.24 -3.71 -17.91
N LEU A 306 -28.50 -4.43 -18.75
CA LEU A 306 -28.93 -5.01 -20.03
C LEU A 306 -28.59 -6.50 -20.04
#